data_AF-K2DJU3-F1
#
_entry.id   AF-K2DJU3-F1
#
_cell.length_a   1.000
_cell.length_b   1.000
_cell.length_c   1.000
_cell.angle_alpha   90.00
_cell.angle_beta   90.00
_cell.angle_gamma   90.00
#
_symmetry.space_group_name_H-M   'P 1'
#
loop_
_entity.id
_entity.type
_entity.pdbx_description
1 polymer ?
#
loop_
_entity_poly.entity_id
_entity_poly.type
_entity_poly.pdbx_seq_one_letter_code
_entity_poly.pdbx_strand_id
1 'polypeptide(L)'
;LIEQAKMLAFVSGVDYLIGSFRPNDYGKYKAIYGLDSADFATYCQLKREDKLPVDSWLRNLTRNGMKPMKVDEEAMTVKSSLEALSIYKETYNVSMWNEICPSVWECGEVGSWFINAKNNAAVYVESNLWGIAWKKTGLK
;
A
#
# COMPACT_ATOMS: atom_id res chain seq x y z
N LEU A 1 -3.78 18.85 5.49
CA LEU A 1 -2.88 17.87 6.13
C LEU A 1 -1.46 17.87 5.53
N ILE A 2 -1.26 17.55 4.23
CA ILE A 2 0.10 17.49 3.64
C ILE A 2 0.86 18.83 3.78
N GLU A 3 0.22 19.96 3.45
CA GLU A 3 0.86 21.27 3.61
C GLU A 3 1.20 21.61 5.07
N GLN A 4 0.36 21.20 6.03
CA GLN A 4 0.65 21.37 7.46
C GLN A 4 1.86 20.52 7.88
N ALA A 5 1.98 19.29 7.38
CA ALA A 5 3.14 18.44 7.64
C ALA A 5 4.44 19.04 7.04
N LYS A 6 4.35 19.66 5.85
CA LYS A 6 5.49 20.39 5.25
C LYS A 6 5.89 21.62 6.06
N MET A 7 4.91 22.41 6.50
CA MET A 7 5.18 23.57 7.36
C MET A 7 5.82 23.13 8.68
N LEU A 8 5.30 22.07 9.30
CA LEU A 8 5.88 21.50 10.52
C LEU A 8 7.33 21.05 10.27
N ALA A 9 7.56 20.31 9.18
CA ALA A 9 8.90 19.87 8.79
C ALA A 9 9.87 21.06 8.63
N PHE A 10 9.41 22.13 7.99
CA PHE A 10 10.20 23.34 7.80
C PHE A 10 10.56 24.02 9.14
N VAL A 11 9.58 24.26 10.01
CA VAL A 11 9.82 24.94 11.31
C VAL A 11 10.60 24.05 12.29
N SER A 12 10.47 22.73 12.19
CA SER A 12 11.26 21.77 12.96
C SER A 12 12.68 21.60 12.41
N GLY A 13 13.03 22.26 11.31
CA GLY A 13 14.38 22.26 10.76
C GLY A 13 14.80 20.94 10.10
N VAL A 14 13.87 20.03 9.80
CA VAL A 14 14.20 18.78 9.11
C VAL A 14 14.46 19.03 7.63
N ASP A 15 15.37 18.26 7.03
CA ASP A 15 15.73 18.42 5.61
C ASP A 15 14.80 17.68 4.66
N TYR A 16 14.17 16.61 5.14
CA TYR A 16 13.31 15.75 4.34
C TYR A 16 12.08 15.32 5.14
N LEU A 17 10.93 15.30 4.47
CA LEU A 17 9.74 14.58 4.91
C LEU A 17 9.59 13.36 4.01
N ILE A 18 9.79 12.17 4.57
CA ILE A 18 9.69 10.89 3.88
C ILE A 18 8.53 10.11 4.49
N GLY A 19 7.74 9.46 3.65
CA GLY A 19 6.59 8.65 4.09
C GLY A 19 6.51 7.31 3.37
N SER A 20 5.91 6.35 4.06
CA SER A 20 5.46 5.08 3.51
C SER A 20 4.00 5.22 3.09
N PHE A 21 3.70 5.05 1.80
CA PHE A 21 2.39 5.33 1.25
C PHE A 21 1.73 4.06 0.71
N ARG A 22 0.60 3.71 1.32
CA ARG A 22 -0.28 2.62 0.88
C ARG A 22 -1.21 3.10 -0.22
N PRO A 23 -1.15 2.55 -1.45
CA PRO A 23 -2.09 2.90 -2.51
C PRO A 23 -3.52 2.50 -2.13
N ASN A 24 -4.51 3.28 -2.55
CA ASN A 24 -5.91 3.05 -2.17
C ASN A 24 -6.62 2.05 -3.06
N ASP A 25 -6.22 1.94 -4.33
CA ASP A 25 -6.99 1.24 -5.35
C ASP A 25 -6.30 -0.06 -5.84
N TYR A 26 -5.17 -0.43 -5.24
CA TYR A 26 -4.41 -1.62 -5.65
C TYR A 26 -5.19 -2.94 -5.41
N GLY A 27 -5.90 -3.08 -4.29
CA GLY A 27 -6.70 -4.28 -4.04
C GLY A 27 -7.81 -4.48 -5.09
N LYS A 28 -8.42 -3.40 -5.59
CA LYS A 28 -9.37 -3.45 -6.71
C LYS A 28 -8.67 -3.81 -8.02
N TYR A 29 -7.48 -3.28 -8.25
CA TYR A 29 -6.67 -3.60 -9.42
C TYR A 29 -6.32 -5.10 -9.45
N LYS A 30 -5.85 -5.67 -8.33
CA LYS A 30 -5.63 -7.13 -8.20
C LYS A 30 -6.87 -7.94 -8.53
N ALA A 31 -8.04 -7.53 -8.03
CA ALA A 31 -9.30 -8.24 -8.28
C ALA A 31 -9.71 -8.26 -9.77
N ILE A 32 -9.35 -7.24 -10.55
CA ILE A 32 -9.68 -7.14 -11.99
C ILE A 32 -8.70 -7.94 -12.85
N TYR A 33 -7.41 -7.86 -12.54
CA TYR A 33 -6.34 -8.35 -13.42
C TYR A 33 -5.73 -9.68 -12.97
N GLY A 34 -5.98 -10.09 -11.72
CA GLY A 34 -5.41 -11.32 -11.13
C GLY A 34 -3.94 -11.18 -10.75
N LEU A 35 -3.44 -12.11 -9.94
CA LEU A 35 -2.08 -12.09 -9.36
C LEU A 35 -0.96 -11.98 -10.40
N ASP A 36 -1.06 -12.77 -11.48
CA ASP A 36 0.03 -12.90 -12.45
C ASP A 36 0.30 -11.61 -13.24
N SER A 37 -0.65 -10.67 -13.24
CA SER A 37 -0.53 -9.39 -13.93
C SER A 37 -0.62 -8.17 -13.01
N ALA A 38 -0.79 -8.39 -11.71
CA ALA A 38 -0.97 -7.33 -10.73
C ALA A 38 0.26 -7.10 -9.84
N ASP A 39 1.45 -6.99 -10.44
CA ASP A 39 2.67 -6.60 -9.72
C ASP A 39 2.53 -5.21 -9.05
N PHE A 40 2.85 -5.11 -7.75
CA PHE A 40 2.66 -3.88 -6.97
C PHE A 40 3.55 -2.75 -7.48
N ALA A 41 4.82 -3.05 -7.77
CA ALA A 41 5.76 -2.05 -8.28
C ALA A 41 5.30 -1.48 -9.62
N THR A 42 4.85 -2.35 -10.53
CA THR A 42 4.26 -1.96 -11.81
C THR A 42 3.02 -1.10 -11.61
N TYR A 43 2.11 -1.50 -10.73
CA TYR A 43 0.90 -0.72 -10.41
C TYR A 43 1.24 0.70 -9.93
N CYS A 44 2.22 0.85 -9.03
CA CYS A 44 2.67 2.15 -8.53
C CYS A 44 3.23 3.07 -9.64
N GLN A 45 3.66 2.52 -10.78
CA GLN A 45 4.17 3.27 -11.93
C GLN A 45 3.12 3.54 -13.00
N LEU A 46 1.93 2.91 -12.93
CA LEU A 46 0.87 3.13 -13.91
C LEU A 46 0.40 4.59 -13.88
N LYS A 47 0.28 5.18 -15.07
CA LYS A 47 -0.10 6.57 -15.27
C LYS A 47 -1.33 6.69 -16.16
N ARG A 48 -2.13 7.71 -15.87
CA ARG A 48 -3.19 8.19 -16.75
C ARG A 48 -2.61 8.98 -17.93
N GLU A 49 -3.47 9.40 -18.84
CA GLU A 49 -3.11 10.24 -19.99
C GLU A 49 -2.40 11.55 -19.57
N ASP A 50 -2.81 12.13 -18.45
CA ASP A 50 -2.21 13.34 -17.85
C ASP A 50 -0.85 13.11 -17.16
N LYS A 51 -0.28 11.91 -17.30
CA LYS A 51 0.99 11.47 -16.71
C LYS A 51 1.02 11.40 -15.18
N LEU A 52 -0.12 11.55 -14.51
CA LEU A 52 -0.25 11.32 -13.08
C LEU A 52 -0.58 9.84 -12.76
N PRO A 53 -0.26 9.34 -11.56
CA PRO A 53 -0.59 7.98 -11.15
C PRO A 53 -2.07 7.63 -11.34
N VAL A 54 -2.35 6.37 -11.69
CA VAL A 54 -3.73 5.83 -11.74
C VAL A 54 -4.36 5.76 -10.35
N ASP A 55 -3.56 5.40 -9.34
CA ASP A 55 -4.00 5.36 -7.94
C ASP A 55 -4.39 6.75 -7.43
N SER A 56 -5.55 6.83 -6.79
CA SER A 56 -6.10 8.11 -6.32
C SER A 56 -5.23 8.79 -5.26
N TRP A 57 -4.64 8.02 -4.34
CA TRP A 57 -3.82 8.55 -3.27
C TRP A 57 -2.42 8.92 -3.75
N LEU A 58 -1.77 8.05 -4.52
CA LEU A 58 -0.46 8.36 -5.10
C LEU A 58 -0.52 9.60 -6.01
N ARG A 59 -1.64 9.78 -6.72
CA ARG A 59 -1.87 10.98 -7.53
C ARG A 59 -1.99 12.25 -6.68
N ASN A 60 -2.69 12.18 -5.54
CA ASN A 60 -2.76 13.31 -4.61
C ASN A 60 -1.36 13.68 -4.08
N LEU A 61 -0.61 12.68 -3.62
CA LEU A 61 0.77 12.86 -3.15
C LEU A 61 1.67 13.47 -4.22
N THR A 62 1.60 12.96 -5.46
CA THR A 62 2.39 13.45 -6.59
C THR A 62 2.08 14.91 -6.91
N ARG A 63 0.80 15.31 -6.87
CA ARG A 63 0.39 16.73 -7.03
C ARG A 63 0.96 17.62 -5.94
N ASN A 64 1.18 17.07 -4.75
CA ASN A 64 1.84 17.76 -3.64
C ASN A 64 3.37 17.68 -3.70
N GLY A 65 3.96 17.26 -4.82
CA GLY A 65 5.41 17.22 -5.01
C GLY A 65 6.10 15.97 -4.46
N MET A 66 5.33 14.94 -4.08
CA MET A 66 5.92 13.66 -3.66
C MET A 66 6.69 13.03 -4.82
N LYS A 67 7.92 12.56 -4.53
CA LYS A 67 8.75 11.78 -5.45
C LYS A 67 8.84 10.34 -4.97
N PRO A 68 8.43 9.34 -5.78
CA PRO A 68 8.53 7.94 -5.40
C PRO A 68 10.00 7.53 -5.27
N MET A 69 10.29 6.64 -4.32
CA MET A 69 11.65 6.14 -4.05
C MET A 69 11.76 4.64 -4.32
N LYS A 70 11.15 3.83 -3.45
CA LYS A 70 11.25 2.37 -3.50
C LYS A 70 9.95 1.73 -3.04
N VAL A 71 9.65 0.57 -3.60
CA VAL A 71 8.67 -0.34 -3.00
C VAL A 71 9.30 -1.04 -1.81
N ASP A 72 8.50 -1.22 -0.78
CA ASP A 72 8.80 -2.04 0.38
C ASP A 72 7.74 -3.14 0.43
N GLU A 73 8.13 -4.36 0.06
CA GLU A 73 7.20 -5.48 -0.13
C GLU A 73 6.66 -6.05 1.18
N GLU A 74 7.29 -5.73 2.31
CA GLU A 74 6.93 -6.22 3.63
C GLU A 74 6.67 -5.06 4.60
N ALA A 75 6.19 -3.92 4.08
CA ALA A 75 5.97 -2.70 4.83
C ALA A 75 5.04 -2.88 6.04
N MET A 76 4.13 -3.86 5.98
CA MET A 76 3.39 -4.34 7.14
C MET A 76 3.28 -5.86 7.12
N THR A 77 3.63 -6.48 8.25
CA THR A 77 3.46 -7.91 8.50
C THR A 77 2.65 -8.12 9.78
N VAL A 78 1.53 -8.82 9.70
CA VAL A 78 0.66 -9.12 10.86
C VAL A 78 0.51 -10.63 10.98
N LYS A 79 0.93 -11.19 12.12
CA LYS A 79 0.74 -12.60 12.45
C LYS A 79 -0.60 -12.80 13.15
N SER A 80 -1.31 -13.85 12.78
CA SER A 80 -2.62 -14.22 13.33
C SER A 80 -2.80 -15.73 13.39
N SER A 81 -3.83 -16.21 14.09
CA SER A 81 -4.25 -17.61 14.05
C SER A 81 -5.24 -17.85 12.90
N LEU A 82 -5.45 -19.12 12.52
CA LEU A 82 -6.49 -19.47 11.53
C LEU A 82 -7.90 -19.16 12.03
N GLU A 83 -8.14 -19.30 13.33
CA GLU A 83 -9.41 -18.95 13.96
C GLU A 83 -9.71 -17.45 13.83
N ALA A 84 -8.73 -16.60 14.17
CA ALA A 84 -8.87 -15.16 14.04
C ALA A 84 -9.04 -14.73 12.57
N LEU A 85 -8.33 -15.39 11.64
CA LEU A 85 -8.56 -15.18 10.21
C LEU A 85 -9.97 -15.58 9.78
N SER A 86 -10.51 -16.70 10.28
CA SER A 86 -11.88 -17.12 9.97
C SER A 86 -12.91 -16.08 10.41
N ILE A 87 -12.77 -15.56 11.63
CA ILE A 87 -13.62 -14.47 12.14
C ILE A 87 -13.46 -13.21 11.26
N TYR A 88 -12.25 -12.90 10.82
CA TYR A 88 -12.00 -11.74 9.96
C TYR A 88 -12.68 -11.89 8.59
N LYS A 89 -12.69 -13.11 8.02
CA LYS A 89 -13.40 -13.44 6.79
C LYS A 89 -14.91 -13.22 6.89
N GLU A 90 -15.48 -13.44 8.07
CA GLU A 90 -16.91 -13.30 8.33
C GLU A 90 -17.35 -11.86 8.68
N THR A 91 -16.41 -11.00 9.10
CA THR A 91 -16.74 -9.68 9.66
C THR A 91 -16.25 -8.50 8.85
N TYR A 92 -15.20 -8.67 8.03
CA TYR A 92 -14.57 -7.57 7.28
C TYR A 92 -14.57 -7.87 5.78
N ASN A 93 -15.01 -6.92 4.95
CA ASN A 93 -15.05 -7.05 3.48
C ASN A 93 -15.56 -8.43 2.98
N VAL A 94 -16.64 -8.94 3.58
CA VAL A 94 -17.12 -10.33 3.45
C VAL A 94 -17.22 -10.81 2.00
N SER A 95 -17.67 -9.96 1.07
CA SER A 95 -17.82 -10.30 -0.35
C SER A 95 -16.53 -10.26 -1.18
N MET A 96 -15.42 -9.79 -0.60
CA MET A 96 -14.15 -9.60 -1.29
C MET A 96 -13.13 -10.71 -0.97
N TRP A 97 -13.47 -11.62 -0.05
CA TRP A 97 -12.59 -12.71 0.31
C TRP A 97 -12.51 -13.75 -0.80
N ASN A 98 -11.30 -13.97 -1.29
CA ASN A 98 -11.04 -14.97 -2.30
C ASN A 98 -9.72 -15.69 -2.04
N GLU A 99 -9.70 -16.99 -2.29
CA GLU A 99 -8.46 -17.76 -2.35
C GLU A 99 -7.88 -17.62 -3.75
N ILE A 100 -6.78 -16.87 -3.85
CA ILE A 100 -6.17 -16.52 -5.13
C ILE A 100 -5.22 -17.61 -5.63
N CYS A 101 -4.63 -18.37 -4.71
CA CYS A 101 -3.92 -19.62 -4.96
C CYS A 101 -3.88 -20.43 -3.66
N PRO A 102 -3.51 -21.72 -3.67
CA PRO A 102 -3.57 -22.56 -2.48
C PRO A 102 -2.87 -21.92 -1.28
N SER A 103 -3.62 -21.72 -0.18
CA SER A 103 -3.13 -21.09 1.06
C SER A 103 -2.79 -19.60 0.96
N VAL A 104 -3.22 -18.89 -0.09
CA VAL A 104 -3.08 -17.43 -0.19
C VAL A 104 -4.45 -16.79 -0.43
N TRP A 105 -4.81 -15.87 0.45
CA TRP A 105 -6.12 -15.23 0.48
C TRP A 105 -6.00 -13.71 0.35
N GLU A 106 -6.97 -13.09 -0.31
CA GLU A 106 -7.09 -11.62 -0.36
C GLU A 106 -8.48 -11.20 0.10
N CYS A 107 -8.58 -9.94 0.54
CA CYS A 107 -9.82 -9.35 1.05
C CYS A 107 -10.15 -7.99 0.41
N GLY A 108 -9.63 -7.73 -0.80
CA GLY A 108 -9.77 -6.46 -1.51
C GLY A 108 -8.87 -5.32 -1.00
N GLU A 109 -8.00 -5.60 -0.03
CA GLU A 109 -6.95 -4.69 0.45
C GLU A 109 -5.64 -4.87 -0.33
N VAL A 110 -4.62 -4.09 0.04
CA VAL A 110 -3.31 -4.10 -0.62
C VAL A 110 -2.56 -5.40 -0.39
N GLY A 111 -2.57 -5.91 0.84
CA GLY A 111 -1.84 -7.10 1.22
C GLY A 111 -2.59 -8.41 0.91
N SER A 112 -1.88 -9.50 1.22
CA SER A 112 -2.36 -10.87 1.04
C SER A 112 -2.10 -11.67 2.32
N TRP A 113 -2.97 -12.64 2.60
CA TRP A 113 -2.90 -13.53 3.75
C TRP A 113 -2.29 -14.88 3.33
N PHE A 114 -1.19 -15.26 3.97
CA PHE A 114 -0.50 -16.52 3.75
C PHE A 114 -0.82 -17.49 4.90
N ILE A 115 -1.39 -18.65 4.56
CA ILE A 115 -1.82 -19.66 5.52
C ILE A 115 -0.75 -20.73 5.66
N ASN A 116 -0.41 -21.05 6.92
CA ASN A 116 0.39 -22.21 7.28
C ASN A 116 -0.42 -23.11 8.21
N ALA A 117 -1.09 -24.10 7.62
CA ALA A 117 -1.94 -25.04 8.34
C ALA A 117 -1.18 -25.90 9.36
N LYS A 118 0.09 -26.25 9.07
CA LYS A 118 0.91 -27.06 9.99
C LYS A 118 1.14 -26.37 11.33
N ASN A 119 1.20 -25.04 11.31
CA ASN A 119 1.49 -24.22 12.48
C ASN A 119 0.26 -23.47 13.02
N ASN A 120 -0.94 -23.78 12.50
CA ASN A 120 -2.18 -23.06 12.80
C ASN A 120 -2.04 -21.53 12.70
N ALA A 121 -1.31 -21.05 11.68
CA ALA A 121 -0.91 -19.66 11.56
C ALA A 121 -1.36 -19.04 10.23
N ALA A 122 -1.72 -17.77 10.28
CA ALA A 122 -1.93 -16.91 9.13
C ALA A 122 -1.03 -15.67 9.24
N VAL A 123 -0.49 -15.20 8.12
CA VAL A 123 0.34 -14.00 8.07
C VAL A 123 -0.19 -13.07 6.99
N TYR A 124 -0.59 -11.86 7.36
CA TYR A 124 -0.87 -10.80 6.41
C TYR A 124 0.43 -10.07 6.06
N VAL A 125 0.71 -9.90 4.77
CA VAL A 125 1.85 -9.12 4.27
C VAL A 125 1.34 -8.09 3.28
N GLU A 126 1.81 -6.84 3.43
CA GLU A 126 1.40 -5.70 2.62
C GLU A 126 2.59 -4.86 2.19
N SER A 127 2.59 -4.52 0.89
CA SER A 127 3.57 -3.62 0.28
C SER A 127 3.17 -2.15 0.41
N ASN A 128 4.15 -1.25 0.57
CA ASN A 128 3.97 0.19 0.46
C ASN A 128 4.98 0.83 -0.49
N LEU A 129 4.68 2.04 -0.96
CA LEU A 129 5.61 2.86 -1.72
C LEU A 129 6.23 3.93 -0.81
N TRP A 130 7.54 3.87 -0.60
CA TRP A 130 8.29 4.95 0.03
C TRP A 130 8.40 6.15 -0.93
N GLY A 131 8.24 7.35 -0.41
CA GLY A 131 8.41 8.57 -1.18
C GLY A 131 8.89 9.77 -0.37
N ILE A 132 9.60 10.67 -1.03
CA ILE A 132 9.97 11.99 -0.48
C ILE A 132 8.77 12.91 -0.71
N ALA A 133 8.01 13.20 0.34
CA ALA A 133 6.87 14.12 0.27
C ALA A 133 7.30 15.58 0.19
N TRP A 134 8.46 15.90 0.79
CA TRP A 134 9.04 17.23 0.75
C TRP A 134 10.54 17.17 1.04
N LYS A 135 11.27 18.12 0.45
CA LYS A 135 12.68 18.36 0.71
C LYS A 135 12.84 19.85 0.96
N LYS A 136 13.61 20.20 1.99
CA LYS A 136 14.03 21.57 2.24
C LYS A 136 14.83 22.07 1.05
N THR A 137 14.23 22.98 0.30
CA THR A 137 14.95 23.79 -0.68
C THR A 137 15.39 25.05 0.05
N GLY A 138 16.67 25.42 -0.06
CA GLY A 138 17.14 26.70 0.47
C GLY A 138 16.26 27.84 -0.04
N LEU A 139 16.15 28.92 0.75
CA LEU A 139 15.59 30.18 0.27
C LEU A 139 16.29 30.51 -1.06
N LYS A 140 15.52 30.53 -2.15
CA LYS A 140 15.94 31.26 -3.34
C LYS A 140 15.73 32.74 -3.07
#